data_AF-A0A5C7KSU0-F1
#
_entry.id   AF-A0A5C7KSU0-F1
#
_cell.length_a   1.000
_cell.length_b   1.000
_cell.length_c   1.000
_cell.angle_alpha   90.00
_cell.angle_beta   90.00
_cell.angle_gamma   90.00
#
_symmetry.space_group_name_H-M   'P 1'
#
loop_
_entity.id
_entity.type
_entity.pdbx_description
1 polymer ?
#
loop_
_entity_poly.entity_id
_entity_poly.type
_entity_poly.pdbx_seq_one_letter_code
_entity_poly.pdbx_strand_id
1 'polypeptide(L)' 'APVHLLIVPKRCIVSIAEMADGDEVLVGKMFRVARDIARDLKISEKGYKLVIHVGEGGGQEVPHLHLHLMGG' A
#
# COMPACT_ATOMS: atom_id res chain seq x y z
N ALA A 1 -3.59 -7.54 -12.94
CA ALA A 1 -4.00 -8.59 -11.99
C ALA A 1 -5.50 -8.48 -11.81
N PRO A 2 -6.25 -9.58 -11.66
CA PRO A 2 -7.70 -9.52 -11.48
C PRO A 2 -8.10 -8.81 -10.18
N VAL A 3 -7.22 -8.80 -9.17
CA VAL A 3 -7.35 -7.92 -7.99
C VAL A 3 -6.29 -6.82 -8.05
N HIS A 4 -6.73 -5.56 -7.93
CA HIS A 4 -5.88 -4.39 -7.74
C HIS A 4 -6.58 -3.39 -6.80
N LEU A 5 -6.04 -3.23 -5.59
CA LEU A 5 -6.60 -2.36 -4.56
C LEU A 5 -5.56 -1.37 -4.05
N LEU A 6 -6.04 -0.25 -3.52
CA LEU A 6 -5.24 0.76 -2.82
C LEU A 6 -5.56 0.74 -1.34
N ILE A 7 -4.53 0.61 -0.50
CA ILE A 7 -4.63 0.86 0.93
C ILE A 7 -4.10 2.27 1.16
N VAL A 8 -4.96 3.17 1.65
CA VAL A 8 -4.65 4.60 1.83
C VAL A 8 -4.89 4.98 3.30
N PRO A 9 -3.92 5.59 4.00
CA PRO A 9 -4.13 6.06 5.35
C PRO A 9 -5.03 7.30 5.33
N LYS A 10 -5.89 7.44 6.34
CA LYS A 10 -6.72 8.65 6.51
C LYS A 10 -5.90 9.90 6.81
N ARG A 11 -4.77 9.74 7.50
CA ARG A 11 -3.80 10.81 7.69
C ARG A 11 -3.20 11.15 6.32
N CYS A 12 -3.18 12.44 5.97
CA CYS A 12 -2.52 12.90 4.76
C CYS A 12 -1.00 12.82 4.95
N ILE A 13 -0.39 11.85 4.29
CA ILE A 13 1.06 11.73 4.10
C ILE A 13 1.24 11.75 2.59
N VAL A 14 2.02 12.67 2.05
CA VAL A 14 2.11 12.90 0.59
C VAL A 14 2.77 11.71 -0.11
N SER A 15 3.89 11.24 0.43
CA SER A 15 4.65 10.10 -0.06
C SER A 15 5.30 9.35 1.10
N ILE A 16 5.71 8.10 0.89
CA ILE A 16 6.45 7.35 1.93
C ILE A 16 7.80 8.03 2.25
N ALA A 17 8.37 8.76 1.29
CA ALA A 17 9.58 9.55 1.48
C ALA A 17 9.38 10.73 2.45
N GLU A 18 8.13 11.13 2.70
CA GLU A 18 7.75 12.22 3.61
C GLU A 18 7.12 11.70 4.91
N MET A 19 7.25 10.40 5.18
CA MET A 19 6.86 9.83 6.46
C MET A 19 7.65 10.50 7.59
N ALA A 20 6.95 10.96 8.63
CA ALA A 20 7.59 11.54 9.80
C ALA A 20 7.95 10.47 10.84
N ASP A 21 8.89 10.78 11.72
CA ASP A 21 9.12 10.01 12.94
C ASP A 21 7.80 9.90 13.72
N GLY A 22 7.39 8.67 14.05
CA GLY A 22 6.11 8.37 14.71
C GLY A 22 5.00 7.84 13.77
N ASP A 23 5.18 7.86 12.46
CA ASP A 23 4.22 7.27 11.50
C ASP A 23 4.44 5.76 11.28
N GLU A 24 5.45 5.14 11.88
CA GLU A 24 5.84 3.73 11.66
C GLU A 24 4.69 2.78 11.99
N VAL A 25 3.94 3.07 13.06
CA VAL A 25 2.77 2.27 13.45
C VAL A 25 1.65 2.38 12.41
N LEU A 26 1.44 3.56 11.83
CA LEU A 26 0.42 3.77 10.80
C LEU A 26 0.80 3.05 9.51
N VAL A 27 2.05 3.19 9.07
CA VAL A 27 2.57 2.51 7.87
C VAL A 27 2.55 0.99 8.07
N GLY A 28 2.99 0.49 9.21
CA GLY A 28 2.90 -0.94 9.55
C GLY A 28 1.46 -1.47 9.52
N LYS A 29 0.48 -0.68 9.97
CA LYS A 29 -0.95 -1.03 9.85
C LYS A 29 -1.39 -1.16 8.39
N MET A 30 -0.85 -0.38 7.46
CA MET A 30 -1.18 -0.50 6.03
C MET A 30 -0.79 -1.89 5.49
N PHE A 31 0.41 -2.38 5.80
CA PHE A 31 0.86 -3.71 5.40
C PHE A 31 0.06 -4.83 6.07
N ARG A 32 -0.30 -4.66 7.35
CA ARG A 32 -1.19 -5.61 8.05
C ARG A 32 -2.55 -5.71 7.36
N VAL A 33 -3.16 -4.57 7.03
CA VAL A 33 -4.44 -4.52 6.31
C VAL A 33 -4.32 -5.17 4.93
N ALA A 34 -3.25 -4.90 4.19
CA ALA A 34 -3.04 -5.52 2.88
C ALA A 34 -2.94 -7.05 2.96
N ARG A 35 -2.21 -7.59 3.95
CA ARG A 35 -2.13 -9.03 4.22
C ARG A 35 -3.50 -9.64 4.51
N ASP A 36 -4.29 -8.97 5.35
CA ASP A 36 -5.61 -9.47 5.76
C ASP A 36 -6.58 -9.46 4.56
N ILE A 37 -6.61 -8.39 3.77
CA ILE A 37 -7.40 -8.31 2.53
C ILE A 37 -6.97 -9.38 1.52
N ALA A 38 -5.67 -9.65 1.36
CA ALA A 38 -5.19 -10.69 0.44
C ALA A 38 -5.70 -12.09 0.84
N ARG A 39 -5.85 -12.36 2.15
CA ARG A 39 -6.45 -13.60 2.65
C ARG A 39 -7.96 -13.64 2.38
N ASP A 40 -8.67 -12.55 2.66
CA ASP A 40 -10.12 -12.45 2.46
C ASP A 40 -10.50 -12.63 0.99
N LEU A 41 -9.69 -12.09 0.08
CA LEU A 41 -9.85 -12.25 -1.37
C LEU A 41 -9.30 -13.57 -1.92
N LYS A 42 -8.76 -14.45 -1.07
CA LYS A 42 -8.20 -15.77 -1.43
C LYS A 42 -7.07 -15.70 -2.47
N ILE A 43 -6.29 -14.61 -2.46
CA ILE A 43 -5.10 -14.44 -3.32
C ILE A 43 -3.79 -14.72 -2.56
N SER A 44 -3.83 -14.92 -1.24
CA SER A 44 -2.64 -15.13 -0.42
C SER A 44 -1.80 -16.33 -0.84
N GLU A 45 -2.43 -17.49 -1.09
CA GLU A 45 -1.73 -18.75 -1.35
C GLU A 45 -1.05 -18.78 -2.73
N LYS A 46 -1.59 -18.04 -3.70
CA LYS A 46 -1.00 -17.93 -5.04
C LYS A 46 0.10 -16.86 -5.11
N GLY A 47 0.23 -16.06 -4.06
CA GLY A 47 1.09 -14.89 -4.02
C GLY A 47 0.42 -13.63 -4.55
N TYR A 48 0.92 -12.49 -4.07
CA TYR A 48 0.49 -11.16 -4.46
C TYR A 48 1.69 -10.19 -4.36
N LYS A 49 1.57 -9.05 -5.03
CA LYS A 49 2.53 -7.95 -4.99
C LYS A 49 2.02 -6.81 -4.13
N LEU A 50 2.92 -6.26 -3.34
CA LEU A 50 2.76 -5.02 -2.60
C LEU A 50 3.71 -3.99 -3.19
N VAL A 51 3.19 -2.85 -3.64
CA VAL A 51 3.98 -1.83 -4.33
C VAL A 51 3.64 -0.45 -3.79
N ILE A 52 4.68 0.36 -3.52
CA ILE A 52 4.56 1.78 -3.21
C ILE A 52 5.39 2.52 -4.26
N HIS A 53 4.78 3.46 -4.97
CA HIS A 53 5.48 4.35 -5.88
C HIS A 53 5.98 5.58 -5.12
N VAL A 54 7.16 6.08 -5.47
CA VAL A 54 7.80 7.21 -4.79
C VAL A 54 8.29 8.21 -5.83
N GLY A 55 7.70 9.41 -5.81
CA GLY A 55 8.03 10.49 -6.75
C GLY A 55 7.69 10.16 -8.21
N GLU A 56 7.96 11.12 -9.10
CA GLU A 56 7.65 11.02 -10.52
C GLU A 56 8.37 9.83 -11.18
N GLY A 57 9.68 9.68 -10.94
CA GLY A 57 10.48 8.57 -11.50
C GLY A 57 10.06 7.19 -10.99
N GLY A 58 9.42 7.11 -9.82
CA GLY A 58 8.84 5.89 -9.28
C GLY A 58 7.40 5.63 -9.72
N GLY A 59 6.79 6.53 -10.50
CA GLY A 59 5.41 6.42 -10.98
C GLY A 59 4.34 6.86 -9.98
N GLN A 60 4.67 7.75 -9.04
CA GLN A 60 3.69 8.31 -8.10
C GLN A 60 2.94 9.48 -8.75
N GLU A 61 1.69 9.24 -9.16
CA GLU A 61 0.84 10.28 -9.79
C GLU A 61 -0.03 11.04 -8.77
N VAL A 62 -0.50 10.35 -7.71
CA VAL A 62 -1.35 10.95 -6.66
C VAL A 62 -0.48 11.30 -5.44
N PRO A 63 -0.49 12.56 -4.97
CA PRO A 63 0.32 13.02 -3.84
C PRO A 63 -0.32 12.63 -2.48
N HIS A 64 -0.64 11.35 -2.32
CA HIS A 64 -1.08 10.74 -1.07
C HIS A 64 -0.54 9.32 -1.02
N LEU A 65 0.22 8.98 0.02
CA LEU A 65 0.73 7.64 0.30
C LEU A 65 -0.35 6.57 0.09
N HIS A 66 -0.10 5.65 -0.82
CA HIS A 66 -0.95 4.50 -1.05
C HIS A 66 -0.11 3.26 -1.32
N LEU A 67 -0.57 2.13 -0.77
CA LEU A 67 0.02 0.83 -1.00
C LEU A 67 -0.86 0.08 -2.00
N HIS A 68 -0.31 -0.25 -3.17
CA HIS A 68 -0.96 -1.12 -4.13
C HIS A 68 -0.89 -2.57 -3.65
N LEU A 69 -2.04 -3.23 -3.62
CA LEU A 69 -2.16 -4.69 -3.47
C LEU A 69 -2.62 -5.27 -4.81
N MET A 70 -1.81 -6.14 -5.41
CA MET A 70 -2.11 -6.75 -6.71
C MET A 70 -1.92 -8.26 -6.67
N GLY A 71 -2.92 -9.04 -7.08
CA GLY A 71 -2.77 -10.50 -7.13
C GLY A 71 -3.95 -11.23 -7.78
N GLY A 72 -3.88 -12.55 -7.73
CA GLY A 72 -4.72 -13.45 -8.54
C GLY A 72 -4.27 -13.54 -9.99
#